data_AF-A0A8C6ZAZ9-F1
#
_entry.id   AF-A0A8C6ZAZ9-F1
#
_cell.length_a   1.000
_cell.length_b   1.000
_cell.length_c   1.000
_cell.angle_alpha   90.00
_cell.angle_beta   90.00
_cell.angle_gamma   90.00
#
_symmetry.space_group_name_H-M   'P 1'
#
loop_
_entity.id
_entity.type
_entity.pdbx_description
1 polymer ?
#
loop_
_entity_poly.entity_id
_entity_poly.type
_entity_poly.pdbx_seq_one_letter_code
_entity_poly.pdbx_strand_id
1 'polypeptide(L)'
;MLTLASKLKRDDGVRGPRASNPASDSTRRVSVRDKLLVKEVAELEANLPCTCKVNFPDPNKLHYFQLTVIPDEGYYQGGKFQFEIEVPDAYNMVPPKVKCMTRIWHPNITETGEICLR
;
A
#
# COMPACT_ATOMS: atom_id res chain seq x y z
N MET A 1 -8.82 4.86 13.66
CA MET A 1 -8.09 5.89 14.44
C MET A 1 -7.13 6.61 13.50
N LEU A 2 -7.31 7.91 13.34
CA LEU A 2 -6.71 8.75 12.30
C LEU A 2 -5.20 8.94 12.52
N THR A 3 -4.36 8.42 11.62
CA THR A 3 -2.91 8.67 11.60
C THR A 3 -2.51 9.27 10.24
N LEU A 4 -1.48 10.12 10.26
CA LEU A 4 -0.95 10.97 9.18
C LEU A 4 -1.70 12.26 8.82
N ALA A 5 -3.03 12.30 8.78
CA ALA A 5 -3.76 13.55 8.47
C ALA A 5 -3.42 14.71 9.43
N SER A 6 -3.15 14.38 10.70
CA SER A 6 -2.78 15.32 11.76
C SER A 6 -1.42 16.00 11.55
N LYS A 7 -0.57 15.47 10.67
CA LYS A 7 0.75 16.02 10.34
C LYS A 7 0.72 17.01 9.16
N LEU A 8 -0.36 17.03 8.38
CA LEU A 8 -0.48 17.91 7.21
C LEU A 8 -0.92 19.34 7.55
N LYS A 9 -1.40 19.60 8.78
CA LYS A 9 -2.16 20.81 9.12
C LYS A 9 -1.42 21.87 9.95
N ARG A 10 -0.08 21.77 10.09
CA ARG A 10 0.72 22.67 10.97
C ARG A 10 1.82 23.46 10.26
N ASP A 11 1.64 23.85 9.00
CA ASP A 11 2.69 24.60 8.27
C ASP A 11 2.26 26.01 7.81
N ASP A 12 1.28 26.62 8.48
CA ASP A 12 0.92 28.03 8.21
C ASP A 12 0.98 28.84 9.52
N GLY A 13 2.12 29.48 9.80
CA GLY A 13 2.19 30.50 10.84
C GLY A 13 3.55 30.84 11.47
N VAL A 14 4.15 31.94 10.97
CA VAL A 14 4.91 32.98 11.71
C VAL A 14 6.41 32.76 12.03
N ARG A 15 7.16 33.84 11.81
CA ARG A 15 8.63 34.04 11.75
C ARG A 15 9.19 34.56 13.10
N GLY A 16 10.38 34.13 13.51
CA GLY A 16 11.21 34.77 14.56
C GLY A 16 12.53 34.02 14.84
N PRO A 17 13.69 34.68 15.11
CA PRO A 17 15.00 34.04 15.04
C PRO A 17 15.59 33.67 16.42
N ARG A 18 16.28 32.50 16.53
CA ARG A 18 17.49 32.29 17.35
C ARG A 18 18.07 30.88 17.20
N ALA A 19 19.38 30.80 17.40
CA ALA A 19 20.32 29.76 17.01
C ALA A 19 20.27 28.46 17.84
N SER A 20 20.58 27.33 17.18
CA SER A 20 21.63 26.33 17.52
C SER A 20 21.23 24.90 17.14
N ASN A 21 22.24 24.16 16.65
CA ASN A 21 22.33 22.74 16.22
C ASN A 21 22.01 22.39 14.74
N PRO A 22 22.99 21.86 13.98
CA PRO A 22 22.76 21.22 12.68
C PRO A 22 22.49 19.72 12.92
N ALA A 23 21.38 19.38 13.58
CA ALA A 23 20.88 18.01 13.59
C ALA A 23 19.76 17.95 12.57
N SER A 24 20.07 17.38 11.41
CA SER A 24 19.26 17.29 10.18
C SER A 24 17.73 17.25 10.41
N ASP A 25 17.11 18.42 10.48
CA ASP A 25 15.68 18.55 10.27
C ASP A 25 15.44 18.55 8.75
N SER A 26 15.64 17.39 8.14
CA SER A 26 15.08 17.16 6.82
C SER A 26 13.57 17.06 7.04
N THR A 27 12.87 18.18 6.89
CA THR A 27 11.44 18.19 6.62
C THR A 27 11.26 17.34 5.36
N ARG A 28 11.11 16.02 5.55
CA ARG A 28 11.11 15.04 4.46
C ARG A 28 9.88 15.36 3.63
N ARG A 29 10.11 16.02 2.50
CA ARG A 29 9.09 16.25 1.48
C ARG A 29 8.43 14.90 1.22
N VAL A 30 7.13 14.82 1.48
CA VAL A 30 6.36 13.59 1.26
C VAL A 30 6.55 13.17 -0.18
N SER A 31 6.97 11.92 -0.40
CA SER A 31 7.23 11.41 -1.74
C SER A 31 5.95 11.43 -2.59
N VAL A 32 6.09 11.50 -3.92
CA VAL A 32 4.93 11.48 -4.82
C VAL A 32 4.10 10.21 -4.60
N ARG A 33 4.77 9.05 -4.44
CA ARG A 33 4.13 7.78 -4.08
C ARG A 33 3.27 7.94 -2.83
N ASP A 34 3.83 8.44 -1.74
CA ASP A 34 3.10 8.45 -0.46
C ASP A 34 1.89 9.40 -0.51
N LYS A 35 1.97 10.49 -1.28
CA LYS A 35 0.81 11.36 -1.52
C LYS A 35 -0.31 10.64 -2.28
N LEU A 36 0.05 9.83 -3.28
CA LEU A 36 -0.91 9.03 -4.06
C LEU A 36 -1.53 7.92 -3.18
N LEU A 37 -0.70 7.17 -2.46
CA LEU A 37 -1.13 6.05 -1.63
C LEU A 37 -2.12 6.45 -0.53
N VAL A 38 -1.96 7.63 0.09
CA VAL A 38 -2.92 8.10 1.10
C VAL A 38 -4.34 8.20 0.54
N LYS A 39 -4.48 8.61 -0.73
CA LYS A 39 -5.77 8.73 -1.39
C LYS A 39 -6.24 7.38 -1.94
N GLU A 40 -5.38 6.68 -2.66
CA GLU A 40 -5.71 5.42 -3.32
C GLU A 40 -6.04 4.30 -2.34
N VAL A 41 -5.36 4.20 -1.19
CA VAL A 41 -5.68 3.19 -0.16
C VAL A 41 -7.07 3.43 0.44
N ALA A 42 -7.43 4.69 0.71
CA ALA A 42 -8.75 5.02 1.23
C ALA A 42 -9.86 4.69 0.21
N GLU A 43 -9.61 4.96 -1.08
CA GLU A 43 -10.52 4.58 -2.16
C GLU A 43 -10.57 3.06 -2.38
N LEU A 44 -9.45 2.36 -2.22
CA LEU A 44 -9.37 0.91 -2.32
C LEU A 44 -10.25 0.26 -1.25
N GLU A 45 -10.11 0.62 0.02
CA GLU A 45 -10.90 0.05 1.11
C GLU A 45 -12.41 0.24 0.92
N ALA A 46 -12.82 1.35 0.32
CA ALA A 46 -14.23 1.65 0.04
C ALA A 46 -14.80 0.87 -1.16
N ASN A 47 -13.95 0.49 -2.14
CA ASN A 47 -14.37 -0.12 -3.40
C ASN A 47 -13.98 -1.60 -3.55
N LEU A 48 -13.44 -2.23 -2.50
CA LEU A 48 -13.08 -3.64 -2.53
C LEU A 48 -14.32 -4.53 -2.71
N PRO A 49 -14.26 -5.53 -3.61
CA PRO A 49 -15.27 -6.58 -3.68
C PRO A 49 -15.39 -7.33 -2.35
N CYS A 50 -16.57 -7.89 -2.06
CA CYS A 50 -16.80 -8.67 -0.84
C CYS A 50 -15.89 -9.91 -0.70
N THR A 51 -15.39 -10.43 -1.83
CA THR A 51 -14.43 -11.54 -1.91
C THR A 51 -13.00 -11.12 -1.61
N CYS A 52 -12.72 -9.82 -1.48
CA CYS A 52 -11.38 -9.29 -1.26
C CYS A 52 -11.26 -8.59 0.09
N LYS A 53 -10.12 -8.79 0.77
CA LYS A 53 -9.80 -8.10 2.03
C LYS A 53 -8.36 -7.63 2.02
N VAL A 54 -8.15 -6.36 2.36
CA VAL A 54 -6.81 -5.78 2.49
C VAL A 54 -6.41 -5.75 3.96
N ASN A 55 -5.14 -6.01 4.22
CA ASN A 55 -4.50 -5.94 5.52
C ASN A 55 -3.19 -5.18 5.41
N PHE A 56 -2.98 -4.20 6.28
CA PHE A 56 -1.74 -3.44 6.39
C PHE A 56 -0.98 -3.91 7.63
N PRO A 57 0.10 -4.70 7.49
CA PRO A 57 0.87 -5.18 8.64
C PRO A 57 1.49 -4.05 9.46
N ASP A 58 1.86 -2.95 8.79
CA ASP A 58 2.36 -1.73 9.42
C ASP A 58 1.58 -0.52 8.89
N PRO A 59 0.82 0.21 9.74
CA PRO A 59 0.03 1.36 9.31
C PRO A 59 0.90 2.53 8.79
N ASN A 60 2.20 2.56 9.09
CA ASN A 60 3.11 3.57 8.56
C ASN A 60 3.64 3.24 7.16
N LYS A 61 3.48 1.99 6.70
CA LYS A 61 3.99 1.50 5.41
C LYS A 61 2.83 1.20 4.45
N LEU A 62 2.18 2.26 3.98
CA LEU A 62 1.09 2.14 3.00
C LEU A 62 1.55 1.51 1.66
N HIS A 63 2.84 1.55 1.36
CA HIS A 63 3.42 0.95 0.15
C HIS A 63 3.56 -0.57 0.23
N TYR A 64 3.32 -1.18 1.40
CA TYR A 64 3.42 -2.62 1.58
C TYR A 64 2.18 -3.14 2.29
N PHE A 65 1.42 -3.98 1.60
CA PHE A 65 0.18 -4.52 2.13
C PHE A 65 -0.12 -5.91 1.59
N GLN A 66 -1.02 -6.59 2.28
CA GLN A 66 -1.46 -7.93 1.94
C GLN A 66 -2.91 -7.88 1.45
N LEU A 67 -3.17 -8.53 0.33
CA LEU A 67 -4.51 -8.74 -0.21
C LEU A 67 -4.89 -10.21 -0.01
N THR A 68 -6.05 -10.46 0.57
CA THR A 68 -6.65 -11.79 0.66
C THR A 68 -7.83 -11.85 -0.29
N VAL A 69 -7.83 -12.84 -1.18
CA VAL A 69 -8.95 -13.11 -2.09
C VAL A 69 -9.58 -14.45 -1.70
N ILE A 70 -10.90 -14.44 -1.53
CA ILE A 70 -11.72 -15.60 -1.22
C ILE A 70 -12.80 -15.68 -2.30
N PRO A 71 -12.57 -16.44 -3.39
CA PRO A 71 -13.56 -16.60 -4.45
C PRO A 71 -14.82 -17.28 -3.90
N ASP A 72 -15.99 -16.77 -4.30
CA ASP A 72 -17.30 -17.30 -3.96
C ASP A 72 -17.93 -18.15 -5.07
N GLU A 73 -17.26 -18.25 -6.22
CA GLU A 73 -17.65 -19.06 -7.38
C GLU A 73 -16.43 -19.66 -8.14
N GLY A 74 -16.71 -20.52 -9.13
CA GLY A 74 -15.72 -21.11 -10.02
C GLY A 74 -14.83 -22.19 -9.39
N TYR A 75 -13.73 -22.54 -10.07
CA TYR A 75 -12.85 -23.65 -9.67
C TYR A 75 -12.18 -23.47 -8.30
N TYR A 76 -12.02 -22.22 -7.85
CA TYR A 76 -11.33 -21.89 -6.61
C TYR A 76 -12.29 -21.42 -5.52
N GLN A 77 -13.59 -21.66 -5.68
CA GLN A 77 -14.62 -21.32 -4.71
C GLN A 77 -14.26 -21.85 -3.32
N GLY A 78 -14.34 -20.99 -2.30
CA GLY A 78 -14.00 -21.31 -0.91
C GLY A 78 -12.49 -21.38 -0.63
N GLY A 79 -11.64 -21.24 -1.65
CA GLY A 79 -10.20 -21.08 -1.49
C GLY A 79 -9.85 -19.75 -0.83
N LYS A 80 -8.69 -19.68 -0.17
CA LYS A 80 -8.15 -18.46 0.42
C LYS A 80 -6.76 -18.21 -0.12
N PHE A 81 -6.60 -17.16 -0.91
CA PHE A 81 -5.35 -16.81 -1.57
C PHE A 81 -4.82 -15.49 -1.04
N GLN A 82 -3.58 -15.51 -0.58
CA GLN A 82 -2.91 -14.34 -0.05
C GLN A 82 -1.91 -13.81 -1.07
N PHE A 83 -1.94 -12.50 -1.26
CA PHE A 83 -1.07 -11.76 -2.15
C PHE A 83 -0.33 -10.70 -1.35
N GLU A 84 0.96 -10.59 -1.58
CA GLU A 84 1.83 -9.55 -1.05
C GLU A 84 2.03 -8.50 -2.15
N ILE A 85 1.79 -7.24 -1.81
CA ILE A 85 1.86 -6.12 -2.74
C ILE A 85 2.88 -5.10 -2.21
N GLU A 86 3.87 -4.79 -3.05
CA GLU A 86 4.91 -3.80 -2.77
C GLU A 86 4.90 -2.71 -3.84
N VAL A 87 4.66 -1.47 -3.41
CA VAL A 87 4.57 -0.30 -4.28
C VAL A 87 5.95 0.40 -4.34
N PRO A 88 6.62 0.39 -5.51
CA PRO A 88 7.97 0.96 -5.63
C PRO A 88 7.96 2.49 -5.49
N ASP A 89 9.10 3.11 -5.18
CA ASP A 89 9.21 4.57 -5.07
C ASP A 89 8.86 5.30 -6.39
N ALA A 90 9.09 4.65 -7.53
CA ALA A 90 8.75 5.14 -8.87
C ALA A 90 7.27 4.92 -9.25
N TYR A 91 6.39 4.71 -8.26
CA TYR A 91 5.00 4.41 -8.49
C TYR A 91 4.24 5.54 -9.20
N ASN A 92 3.25 5.05 -9.96
CA ASN A 92 2.56 5.54 -11.14
C ASN A 92 3.33 5.47 -12.46
N MET A 93 4.66 5.41 -12.45
CA MET A 93 5.47 5.15 -13.65
C MET A 93 5.85 3.67 -13.77
N VAL A 94 6.08 3.02 -12.62
CA VAL A 94 6.34 1.57 -12.51
C VAL A 94 5.20 0.92 -11.73
N PRO A 95 4.65 -0.22 -12.20
CA PRO A 95 3.56 -0.89 -11.52
C PRO A 95 3.99 -1.46 -10.15
N PRO A 96 3.04 -1.69 -9.23
CA PRO A 96 3.29 -2.44 -8.00
C PRO A 96 3.77 -3.85 -8.31
N LYS A 97 4.68 -4.36 -7.47
CA LYS A 97 5.07 -5.77 -7.49
C LYS A 97 4.03 -6.56 -6.70
N VAL A 98 3.55 -7.64 -7.28
CA VAL A 98 2.56 -8.52 -6.65
C VAL A 98 3.08 -9.94 -6.65
N LYS A 99 3.02 -10.59 -5.49
CA LYS A 99 3.42 -11.99 -5.32
C LYS A 99 2.33 -12.77 -4.61
N CYS A 100 1.93 -13.92 -5.15
CA CYS A 100 1.04 -14.84 -4.48
C CYS A 100 1.84 -15.62 -3.41
N MET A 101 1.38 -15.56 -2.17
CA MET A 101 1.97 -16.28 -1.04
C MET A 101 1.37 -17.67 -0.86
N THR A 102 0.23 -17.93 -1.49
CA THR A 102 -0.47 -19.22 -1.42
C THR A 102 -0.07 -20.08 -2.61
N ARG A 103 0.48 -21.28 -2.36
CA ARG A 103 0.73 -22.26 -3.42
C ARG A 103 -0.60 -22.66 -4.04
N ILE A 104 -0.74 -22.41 -5.33
CA ILE A 104 -1.97 -22.64 -6.11
C ILE A 104 -1.58 -23.25 -7.45
N TRP A 105 -2.43 -24.15 -7.95
CA TRP A 105 -2.35 -24.60 -9.33
C TRP A 105 -3.21 -23.69 -10.20
N HIS A 106 -2.61 -22.67 -10.82
CA HIS A 106 -3.33 -21.69 -11.64
C HIS A 106 -2.49 -21.35 -12.90
N PRO A 107 -3.08 -21.26 -14.10
CA PRO A 107 -2.32 -21.04 -15.35
C PRO A 107 -1.51 -19.74 -15.36
N ASN A 108 -1.96 -18.72 -14.62
CA ASN A 108 -1.29 -17.43 -14.53
C ASN A 108 -0.55 -17.18 -13.20
N ILE A 109 -0.52 -18.14 -12.28
CA ILE A 109 0.20 -18.00 -11.01
C ILE A 109 1.11 -19.22 -10.87
N THR A 110 2.42 -18.99 -10.85
CA THR A 110 3.38 -20.08 -10.67
C THR A 110 3.32 -20.61 -9.23
N GLU A 111 3.81 -21.83 -9.00
CA GLU A 111 3.86 -22.40 -7.65
C GLU A 111 4.77 -21.59 -6.69
N THR A 112 5.71 -20.82 -7.24
CA THR A 112 6.59 -19.89 -6.51
C THR A 112 5.95 -18.53 -6.25
N GLY A 113 4.76 -18.28 -6.78
CA GLY A 113 3.94 -17.10 -6.50
C GLY A 113 4.06 -15.97 -7.51
N GLU A 114 4.74 -16.17 -8.64
CA GLU A 114 4.85 -15.15 -9.69
C GLU A 114 3.54 -15.10 -10.47
N ILE A 115 3.11 -13.88 -10.81
CA ILE A 115 1.79 -13.63 -11.40
C ILE A 115 1.97 -13.04 -12.79
N CYS A 116 1.25 -13.60 -13.77
CA CYS A 116 1.12 -13.03 -15.10
C CYS A 116 -0.23 -12.31 -15.22
N LEU A 117 -0.24 -11.00 -14.93
CA LEU A 117 -1.39 -10.12 -15.13
C LEU A 117 -1.12 -9.19 -16.32
N ARG A 118 -2.04 -9.14 -17.28
CA ARG A 118 -1.95 -8.27 -18.46
C ARG A 118 -2.77 -7.00 -18.29
#